data_AF-A0A139X836-F1
#
_entry.id   AF-A0A139X836-F1
#
_cell.length_a   1.000
_cell.length_b   1.000
_cell.length_c   1.000
_cell.angle_alpha   90.00
_cell.angle_beta   90.00
_cell.angle_gamma   90.00
#
_symmetry.space_group_name_H-M   'P 1'
#
loop_
_entity.id
_entity.type
_entity.pdbx_description
1 polymer ?
#
loop_
_entity_poly.entity_id
_entity_poly.type
_entity_poly.pdbx_seq_one_letter_code
_entity_poly.pdbx_strand_id
1 'polypeptide(L)'
;MSEEAKALNDEGHPIKLTDVTRIEPLDLSPINVREICGDDRKLRLKMHLVLTPEMDEESKQLLVVEEPQIGLHVFAYTRDELIHEINDQIFMMWDEYANADVDELELDARQLRESLLEKLTASCGTASCGTASCGTASCGTASCGTASCGTGILPVIN
;
A
#
# COMPACT_ATOMS: atom_id res chain seq x y z
N MET A 1 50.67 21.06 -23.86
CA MET A 1 49.91 20.21 -24.78
C MET A 1 49.83 18.85 -24.11
N SER A 2 48.63 18.51 -23.64
CA SER A 2 48.39 17.45 -22.67
C SER A 2 48.56 16.07 -23.28
N GLU A 3 49.17 15.19 -22.49
CA GLU A 3 49.57 13.83 -22.80
C GLU A 3 48.39 12.90 -22.49
N GLU A 4 47.73 12.35 -23.52
CA GLU A 4 46.67 11.37 -23.37
C GLU A 4 47.29 9.96 -23.22
N ALA A 5 47.48 9.52 -21.99
CA ALA A 5 48.01 8.19 -21.67
C ALA A 5 46.95 7.11 -21.97
N LYS A 6 47.00 6.55 -23.19
CA LYS A 6 46.22 5.39 -23.60
C LYS A 6 46.87 4.12 -23.02
N ALA A 7 46.25 3.51 -22.01
CA ALA A 7 46.71 2.26 -21.42
C ALA A 7 46.67 1.12 -22.47
N LEU A 8 47.83 0.75 -22.99
CA LEU A 8 48.05 -0.34 -23.95
C LEU A 8 48.95 -1.39 -23.26
N ASN A 9 48.64 -2.67 -23.43
CA ASN A 9 49.50 -3.79 -23.04
C ASN A 9 50.55 -4.07 -24.14
N ASP A 10 51.59 -4.82 -23.79
CA ASP A 10 52.86 -4.98 -24.52
C ASP A 10 52.73 -5.57 -25.96
N GLU A 11 51.58 -6.12 -26.33
CA GLU A 11 51.33 -6.72 -27.66
C GLU A 11 50.37 -5.90 -28.55
N GLY A 12 50.02 -4.67 -28.16
CA GLY A 12 49.26 -3.75 -29.03
C GLY A 12 47.80 -4.16 -29.33
N HIS A 13 47.28 -5.18 -28.65
CA HIS A 13 45.87 -5.54 -28.76
C HIS A 13 45.02 -4.73 -27.77
N PRO A 14 43.93 -4.10 -28.21
CA PRO A 14 43.02 -3.44 -27.29
C PRO A 14 42.51 -4.48 -26.29
N ILE A 15 42.81 -4.28 -24.99
CA ILE A 15 42.07 -4.93 -23.92
C ILE A 15 40.61 -4.57 -24.14
N LYS A 16 39.81 -5.51 -24.67
CA LYS A 16 38.36 -5.41 -24.66
C LYS A 16 38.01 -5.27 -23.19
N LEU A 17 37.76 -4.03 -22.78
CA LEU A 17 37.17 -3.71 -21.50
C LEU A 17 35.76 -4.28 -21.57
N THR A 18 35.62 -5.57 -21.26
CA THR A 18 34.35 -6.24 -21.03
C THR A 18 33.87 -5.79 -19.65
N ASP A 19 33.64 -4.49 -19.50
CA ASP A 19 32.78 -3.97 -18.45
C ASP A 19 31.39 -3.85 -19.07
N VAL A 20 30.83 -5.02 -19.39
CA VAL A 20 29.40 -5.15 -19.57
C VAL A 20 28.82 -5.07 -18.17
N THR A 21 28.44 -3.87 -17.76
CA THR A 21 27.44 -3.67 -16.72
C THR A 21 26.33 -4.66 -17.03
N ARG A 22 26.06 -5.61 -16.13
CA ARG A 22 24.94 -6.54 -16.29
C ARG A 22 23.68 -5.68 -16.44
N ILE A 23 23.17 -5.60 -17.66
CA ILE A 23 21.85 -5.02 -17.92
C ILE A 23 20.88 -6.12 -17.53
N GLU A 24 20.57 -6.21 -16.24
CA GLU A 24 19.42 -7.00 -15.82
C GLU A 24 18.18 -6.33 -16.43
N PRO A 25 17.32 -7.09 -17.14
CA PRO A 25 16.13 -6.51 -17.73
C PRO A 25 15.24 -5.99 -16.62
N LEU A 26 14.90 -4.69 -16.69
CA LEU A 26 13.97 -4.05 -15.75
C LEU A 26 12.62 -4.79 -15.81
N ASP A 27 12.14 -5.25 -14.66
CA ASP A 27 10.91 -6.02 -14.57
C ASP A 27 9.67 -5.10 -14.65
N LEU A 28 9.16 -4.95 -15.87
CA LEU A 28 7.94 -4.22 -16.21
C LEU A 28 6.67 -5.08 -16.15
N SER A 29 6.73 -6.26 -15.50
CA SER A 29 5.57 -7.14 -15.41
C SER A 29 4.40 -6.46 -14.67
N PRO A 30 3.14 -6.76 -15.01
CA PRO A 30 2.00 -6.17 -14.31
C PRO A 30 2.01 -6.42 -12.80
N ILE A 31 1.82 -5.37 -12.02
CA ILE A 31 1.70 -5.40 -10.56
C ILE A 31 0.25 -5.72 -10.21
N ASN A 32 0.04 -6.79 -9.46
CA ASN A 32 -1.28 -7.23 -9.04
C ASN A 32 -1.50 -6.84 -7.58
N VAL A 33 -2.25 -5.77 -7.35
CA VAL A 33 -2.59 -5.31 -6.00
C VAL A 33 -3.92 -5.95 -5.57
N ARG A 34 -3.87 -6.74 -4.49
CA ARG A 34 -5.06 -7.45 -3.94
C ARG A 34 -5.40 -7.00 -2.54
N GLU A 35 -4.38 -6.77 -1.74
CA GLU A 35 -4.48 -6.32 -0.36
C GLU A 35 -3.34 -5.33 -0.12
N ILE A 36 -3.67 -4.29 0.63
CA ILE A 36 -2.77 -3.22 1.00
C ILE A 36 -2.72 -3.24 2.52
N CYS A 37 -1.53 -3.48 3.07
CA CYS A 37 -1.28 -3.48 4.51
C CYS A 37 -0.60 -2.17 4.89
N GLY A 38 -1.21 -1.42 5.80
CA GLY A 38 -0.61 -0.26 6.46
C GLY A 38 -0.37 -0.59 7.93
N ASP A 39 0.13 0.38 8.70
CA ASP A 39 0.55 0.16 10.09
C ASP A 39 -0.58 -0.34 10.99
N ASP A 40 -1.76 0.29 10.93
CA ASP A 40 -2.90 -0.03 11.79
C ASP A 40 -4.11 -0.59 11.03
N ARG A 41 -4.07 -0.59 9.69
CA ARG A 41 -5.25 -0.82 8.84
C ARG A 41 -4.90 -1.68 7.64
N LYS A 42 -5.88 -2.48 7.19
CA LYS A 42 -5.77 -3.27 5.96
C LYS A 42 -6.91 -2.94 5.03
N LEU A 43 -6.56 -2.57 3.79
CA LEU A 43 -7.51 -2.35 2.72
C LEU A 43 -7.44 -3.53 1.77
N ARG A 44 -8.59 -4.13 1.49
CA ARG A 44 -8.71 -5.23 0.54
C ARG A 44 -9.43 -4.74 -0.70
N LEU A 45 -8.83 -4.98 -1.86
CA LEU A 45 -9.48 -4.67 -3.12
C LEU A 45 -10.48 -5.79 -3.44
N LYS A 46 -11.73 -5.42 -3.77
CA LYS A 46 -12.77 -6.36 -4.21
C LYS A 46 -12.43 -6.97 -5.57
N MET A 47 -11.73 -6.20 -6.41
CA MET A 47 -11.17 -6.62 -7.69
C MET A 47 -9.65 -6.43 -7.65
N HIS A 48 -8.87 -7.38 -8.15
CA HIS A 48 -7.42 -7.20 -8.21
C HIS A 48 -7.09 -6.04 -9.17
N LEU A 49 -6.40 -5.03 -8.67
CA LEU A 49 -5.95 -3.91 -9.49
C LEU A 49 -4.69 -4.36 -10.22
N VAL A 50 -4.73 -4.36 -11.56
CA VAL A 50 -3.61 -4.78 -12.40
C VAL A 50 -2.99 -3.52 -12.98
N LEU A 51 -1.90 -3.10 -12.37
CA LEU A 51 -1.17 -1.89 -12.74
C LEU A 51 0.01 -2.29 -13.63
N THR A 52 0.11 -1.70 -14.80
CA THR A 52 1.24 -1.97 -15.70
C THR A 52 2.25 -0.84 -15.54
N PRO A 53 3.43 -1.09 -14.95
CA PRO A 53 4.44 -0.06 -14.82
C PRO A 53 5.04 0.26 -16.19
N GLU A 54 5.15 1.55 -16.48
CA GLU A 54 5.76 2.09 -17.69
C GLU A 54 7.00 2.89 -17.30
N MET A 55 7.93 3.11 -18.24
CA MET A 55 9.06 4.00 -17.98
C MET A 55 8.67 5.43 -18.31
N ASP A 56 9.12 6.36 -17.48
CA ASP A 56 9.00 7.79 -17.73
C ASP A 56 9.57 8.17 -19.12
N GLU A 57 8.87 9.03 -19.85
CA GLU A 57 9.26 9.43 -21.20
C GLU A 57 10.53 10.30 -21.22
N GLU A 58 10.77 11.08 -20.16
CA GLU A 58 11.84 12.08 -20.11
C GLU A 58 13.19 11.44 -19.76
N SER A 59 13.23 10.73 -18.64
CA SER A 59 14.45 10.19 -18.05
C SER A 59 14.67 8.71 -18.34
N LYS A 60 13.59 7.96 -18.63
CA LYS A 60 13.53 6.49 -18.73
C LYS A 60 14.23 5.76 -17.56
N GLN A 61 14.29 6.42 -16.41
CA GLN A 61 14.92 5.92 -15.18
C GLN A 61 13.88 5.64 -14.10
N LEU A 62 12.72 6.29 -14.18
CA LEU A 62 11.62 6.11 -13.26
C LEU A 62 10.58 5.18 -13.86
N LEU A 63 10.06 4.29 -13.03
CA LEU A 63 8.83 3.55 -13.27
C LEU A 63 7.66 4.44 -12.89
N VAL A 64 6.66 4.50 -13.76
CA VAL A 64 5.44 5.29 -13.60
C VAL A 64 4.25 4.35 -13.71
N VAL A 65 3.27 4.55 -12.82
CA VAL A 65 1.99 3.87 -12.86
C VAL A 65 0.88 4.90 -12.71
N GLU A 66 -0.08 4.84 -13.62
CA GLU A 66 -1.29 5.66 -13.60
C GLU A 66 -2.53 4.77 -13.64
N GLU A 67 -3.49 5.03 -12.76
CA GLU A 67 -4.85 4.48 -12.84
C GLU A 67 -5.86 5.63 -12.71
N PRO A 68 -6.36 6.16 -13.84
CA PRO A 68 -7.25 7.31 -13.87
C PRO A 68 -8.60 7.07 -13.18
N GLN A 69 -9.09 5.82 -13.12
CA GLN A 69 -10.39 5.50 -12.51
C GLN A 69 -10.42 5.80 -11.01
N ILE A 70 -9.26 5.74 -10.36
CA ILE A 70 -9.10 6.08 -8.95
C ILE A 70 -8.15 7.26 -8.76
N GLY A 71 -7.78 7.98 -9.82
CA GLY A 71 -6.85 9.11 -9.73
C GLY A 71 -5.47 8.76 -9.14
N LEU A 72 -5.02 7.51 -9.28
CA LEU A 72 -3.71 7.08 -8.78
C LEU A 72 -2.64 7.44 -9.80
N HIS A 73 -1.60 8.15 -9.37
CA HIS A 73 -0.43 8.43 -10.19
C HIS A 73 0.82 8.45 -9.30
N VAL A 74 1.73 7.50 -9.52
CA VAL A 74 2.94 7.35 -8.71
C VAL A 74 4.17 7.07 -9.57
N PHE A 75 5.34 7.42 -9.05
CA PHE A 75 6.62 7.25 -9.72
C PHE A 75 7.69 6.76 -8.74
N ALA A 76 8.57 5.88 -9.18
CA ALA A 76 9.65 5.34 -8.34
C ALA A 76 10.83 4.82 -9.18
N TYR A 77 12.01 4.65 -8.57
CA TYR A 77 13.19 4.12 -9.28
C TYR A 77 13.18 2.60 -9.37
N THR A 78 12.56 1.93 -8.40
CA THR A 78 12.50 0.48 -8.32
C THR A 78 11.06 -0.02 -8.19
N ARG A 79 10.85 -1.30 -8.53
CA ARG A 79 9.54 -1.94 -8.44
C ARG A 79 9.03 -2.01 -6.99
N ASP A 80 9.91 -2.28 -6.03
CA ASP A 80 9.57 -2.32 -4.61
C ASP A 80 9.14 -0.94 -4.09
N GLU A 81 9.89 0.11 -4.43
CA GLU A 81 9.50 1.48 -4.12
C GLU A 81 8.18 1.85 -4.79
N LEU A 82 7.97 1.46 -6.06
CA LEU A 82 6.71 1.73 -6.75
C LEU A 82 5.52 1.10 -6.03
N ILE A 83 5.66 -0.14 -5.57
CA ILE A 83 4.62 -0.82 -4.79
C ILE A 83 4.36 -0.09 -3.46
N HIS A 84 5.41 0.42 -2.81
CA HIS A 84 5.28 1.21 -1.59
C HIS A 84 4.51 2.51 -1.85
N GLU A 85 4.88 3.27 -2.88
CA GLU A 85 4.20 4.50 -3.27
C GLU A 85 2.73 4.24 -3.66
N ILE A 86 2.44 3.16 -4.39
CA ILE A 86 1.05 2.76 -4.71
C ILE A 86 0.25 2.56 -3.41
N ASN A 87 0.81 1.84 -2.44
CA ASN A 87 0.13 1.54 -1.19
C ASN A 87 -0.14 2.82 -0.39
N ASP A 88 0.87 3.68 -0.26
CA ASP A 88 0.79 4.93 0.50
C ASP A 88 -0.20 5.90 -0.14
N GLN A 89 -0.16 6.07 -1.46
CA GLN A 89 -1.11 6.92 -2.16
C GLN A 89 -2.54 6.42 -2.02
N ILE A 90 -2.79 5.10 -2.16
CA ILE A 90 -4.13 4.53 -1.94
C ILE A 90 -4.59 4.72 -0.48
N PHE A 91 -3.69 4.61 0.49
CA PHE A 91 -4.02 4.88 1.90
C PHE A 91 -4.36 6.34 2.15
N MET A 92 -3.59 7.27 1.58
CA MET A 92 -3.86 8.70 1.68
C MET A 92 -5.22 9.02 1.09
N MET A 93 -5.51 8.52 -0.11
CA MET A 93 -6.80 8.70 -0.76
C MET A 93 -7.96 8.07 0.03
N TRP A 94 -7.75 6.91 0.64
CA TRP A 94 -8.76 6.30 1.51
C TRP A 94 -9.00 7.15 2.75
N ASP A 95 -7.96 7.66 3.41
CA ASP A 95 -8.09 8.50 4.59
C ASP A 95 -8.78 9.83 4.27
N GLU A 96 -8.39 10.45 3.15
CA GLU A 96 -8.91 11.74 2.71
C GLU A 96 -10.35 11.64 2.20
N TYR A 97 -10.66 10.69 1.31
CA TYR A 97 -11.96 10.64 0.65
C TYR A 97 -12.95 9.67 1.30
N ALA A 98 -12.49 8.51 1.77
CA ALA A 98 -13.39 7.49 2.33
C ALA A 98 -13.83 7.82 3.77
N ASN A 99 -12.98 8.48 4.56
CA ASN A 99 -13.35 8.94 5.91
C ASN A 99 -13.91 10.37 5.96
N ALA A 100 -13.75 11.20 4.92
CA ALA A 100 -14.32 12.55 4.90
C ALA A 100 -15.85 12.55 4.95
N ASP A 101 -16.44 13.68 5.33
CA ASP A 101 -17.87 13.88 5.23
C ASP A 101 -18.26 14.21 3.78
N VAL A 102 -19.30 13.56 3.26
CA VAL A 102 -19.76 13.78 1.88
C VAL A 102 -20.18 15.22 1.65
N ASP A 103 -20.70 15.90 2.67
CA ASP A 103 -21.12 17.29 2.59
C ASP A 103 -19.94 18.27 2.43
N GLU A 104 -18.74 17.89 2.88
CA GLU A 104 -17.51 18.68 2.74
C GLU A 104 -16.77 18.41 1.41
N LEU A 105 -17.12 17.34 0.70
CA LEU A 105 -16.49 16.95 -0.56
C LEU A 105 -17.17 17.63 -1.76
N GLU A 106 -16.36 18.13 -2.70
CA GLU A 106 -16.82 18.57 -4.02
C GLU A 106 -17.33 17.39 -4.88
N LEU A 107 -18.06 17.69 -5.96
CA LEU A 107 -18.68 16.68 -6.82
C LEU A 107 -17.68 15.63 -7.33
N ASP A 108 -16.50 16.06 -7.79
CA ASP A 108 -15.45 15.17 -8.27
C ASP A 108 -14.88 14.29 -7.14
N ALA A 109 -14.70 14.88 -5.96
CA ALA A 109 -14.22 14.16 -4.77
C ALA A 109 -15.25 13.12 -4.27
N ARG A 110 -16.56 13.41 -4.41
CA ARG A 110 -17.63 12.43 -4.13
C ARG A 110 -17.60 11.25 -5.10
N GLN A 111 -17.39 11.50 -6.39
CA GLN A 111 -17.26 10.43 -7.39
C GLN A 111 -16.03 9.56 -7.12
N LEU A 112 -14.92 10.18 -6.74
CA LEU A 112 -13.70 9.46 -6.36
C LEU A 112 -13.91 8.59 -5.12
N ARG A 113 -14.55 9.13 -4.08
CA ARG A 113 -14.96 8.36 -2.90
C ARG A 113 -15.83 7.16 -3.27
N GLU A 114 -16.86 7.34 -4.09
CA GLU A 114 -17.73 6.25 -4.51
C GLU A 114 -16.94 5.17 -5.26
N SER A 115 -16.04 5.57 -6.15
CA SER A 115 -15.15 4.67 -6.89
C SER A 115 -14.23 3.89 -5.95
N LEU A 116 -13.69 4.54 -4.92
CA LEU A 116 -12.89 3.89 -3.87
C LEU A 116 -13.73 2.89 -3.05
N LEU A 117 -14.92 3.26 -2.57
CA LEU A 117 -15.80 2.38 -1.79
C LEU A 117 -16.37 1.21 -2.61
N GLU A 118 -16.53 1.41 -3.92
CA GLU A 118 -16.93 0.35 -4.84
C GLU A 118 -15.81 -0.69 -4.98
N LYS A 119 -14.57 -0.24 -5.21
CA LYS A 119 -13.43 -1.10 -5.53
C LYS A 119 -12.68 -1.64 -4.30
N LEU A 120 -12.66 -0.91 -3.19
CA LEU A 120 -11.97 -1.26 -1.97
C LEU A 120 -12.94 -1.57 -0.83
N THR A 121 -12.47 -2.30 0.15
CA THR A 121 -13.16 -2.53 1.42
C THR A 121 -12.14 -2.50 2.52
N ALA A 122 -12.40 -1.67 3.54
CA ALA A 122 -11.66 -1.77 4.78
C ALA A 122 -11.97 -3.12 5.42
N SER A 123 -11.01 -4.06 5.35
CA SER A 123 -11.02 -5.18 6.26
C SER A 123 -10.43 -4.66 7.56
N CYS A 124 -11.26 -4.08 8.42
CA CYS A 124 -10.83 -3.88 9.78
C CYS A 124 -10.53 -5.28 10.34
N GLY A 125 -9.25 -5.57 10.55
CA GLY A 125 -8.87 -6.59 11.51
C GLY A 125 -9.55 -6.15 12.81
N THR A 126 -10.52 -6.92 13.25
CA THR A 126 -11.26 -6.67 14.47
C THR A 126 -10.32 -6.86 15.66
N ALA A 127 -9.53 -5.84 15.96
CA ALA A 127 -9.12 -5.55 17.33
C ALA A 127 -9.98 -4.37 17.79
N SER A 128 -11.15 -4.73 18.34
CA SER A 128 -11.98 -3.93 19.24
C SER A 128 -12.06 -2.43 18.99
N CYS A 129 -13.27 -2.00 18.63
CA CYS A 129 -13.84 -0.75 19.13
C CYS A 129 -13.45 -0.50 20.60
N GLY A 130 -12.39 0.28 20.81
CA GLY A 130 -12.12 1.00 22.03
C GLY A 130 -12.80 2.36 21.99
N THR A 131 -14.07 2.42 21.61
CA THR A 131 -14.87 3.63 21.84
C THR A 131 -15.25 3.67 23.31
N ALA A 132 -14.40 4.33 24.10
CA ALA A 132 -14.84 5.05 25.27
C ALA A 132 -14.01 6.33 25.39
N SER A 133 -14.37 7.33 24.58
CA SER A 133 -14.23 8.70 25.05
C SER A 133 -15.30 8.89 26.13
N CYS A 134 -14.94 8.63 27.38
CA CYS A 134 -15.63 9.24 28.50
C CYS A 134 -14.72 10.35 29.02
N GLY A 135 -15.14 11.58 28.73
CA GLY A 135 -14.71 12.74 29.49
C GLY A 135 -14.89 12.49 30.99
N THR A 136 -13.98 13.08 31.75
CA THR A 136 -13.91 13.11 33.21
C THR A 136 -15.26 13.00 33.94
N ALA A 137 -15.50 11.88 34.61
CA ALA A 137 -16.39 11.80 35.76
C ALA A 137 -15.81 10.78 36.75
N SER A 138 -15.53 11.27 37.95
CA SER A 138 -15.03 10.56 39.13
C SER A 138 -15.62 9.16 39.30
N CYS A 139 -14.73 8.18 39.50
CA CYS A 139 -15.05 6.79 39.81
C CYS A 139 -15.99 6.67 41.02
N GLY A 140 -17.26 6.33 40.73
CA GLY A 140 -18.14 5.64 41.68
C GLY A 140 -17.97 4.14 41.46
N THR A 141 -17.53 3.43 42.49
CA THR A 141 -17.42 1.97 42.51
C THR A 141 -18.77 1.32 42.23
N ALA A 142 -18.88 0.56 41.13
CA ALA A 142 -19.99 -0.36 40.90
C ALA A 142 -19.44 -1.73 40.49
N SER A 143 -19.68 -2.71 41.37
CA SER A 143 -19.19 -4.07 41.33
C SER A 143 -19.66 -4.85 40.11
N CYS A 144 -18.77 -5.69 39.59
CA CYS A 144 -18.99 -6.64 38.51
C CYS A 144 -20.09 -7.67 38.84
N GLY A 145 -21.03 -7.84 37.91
CA GLY A 145 -21.92 -9.00 37.87
C GLY A 145 -21.36 -10.04 36.90
N THR A 146 -20.94 -11.20 37.41
CA THR A 146 -20.50 -12.36 36.64
C THR A 146 -21.69 -13.02 35.93
N ALA A 147 -21.64 -13.15 34.61
CA ALA A 147 -22.58 -13.97 33.83
C ALA A 147 -22.04 -15.40 33.69
N SER A 148 -22.90 -16.36 34.00
CA SER A 148 -22.65 -17.79 34.25
C SER A 148 -22.25 -18.60 33.02
N CYS A 149 -21.25 -19.46 33.17
CA CYS A 149 -21.00 -20.63 32.31
C CYS A 149 -21.72 -21.87 32.88
N GLY A 150 -22.33 -22.65 32.00
CA GLY A 150 -23.33 -23.68 32.32
C GLY A 150 -22.79 -24.90 33.06
N THR A 151 -23.56 -25.37 34.04
CA THR A 151 -23.33 -26.62 34.77
C THR A 151 -23.99 -27.78 34.03
N GLY A 152 -23.19 -28.75 33.59
CA GLY A 152 -23.69 -30.04 33.12
C GLY A 152 -24.24 -30.84 34.30
N ILE A 153 -25.55 -31.11 34.27
CA ILE A 153 -26.24 -32.05 35.15
C ILE A 153 -26.05 -33.47 34.59
N LEU A 154 -25.58 -34.39 35.43
CA LEU A 154 -25.80 -35.84 35.26
C LEU A 154 -26.82 -36.28 36.33
N PRO A 155 -27.97 -36.89 35.96
CA PRO A 155 -28.92 -37.51 36.90
C PRO A 155 -28.44 -38.94 37.26
N VAL A 156 -28.31 -39.32 38.54
CA VAL A 156 -29.33 -39.80 39.50
C VAL A 156 -29.65 -41.31 39.37
N ILE A 157 -29.84 -41.93 40.55
CA ILE A 157 -30.33 -43.28 40.94
C ILE A 157 -29.24 -44.38 41.08
N ASN A 158 -29.16 -45.19 42.15
CA ASN A 158 -29.99 -45.47 43.33
C ASN A 158 -29.08 -46.05 44.43
#